data_AF-A0A968GH76-F1
#
_entry.id   AF-A0A968GH76-F1
#
_cell.length_a   1.000
_cell.length_b   1.000
_cell.length_c   1.000
_cell.angle_alpha   90.00
_cell.angle_beta   90.00
_cell.angle_gamma   90.00
#
_symmetry.space_group_name_H-M   'P 1'
#
loop_
_entity.id
_entity.type
_entity.pdbx_description
1 polymer ?
#
loop_
_entity_poly.entity_id
_entity_poly.type
_entity_poly.pdbx_seq_one_letter_code
_entity_poly.pdbx_strand_id
1 'polypeptide(L)'
;MKLVRTLMVMAFLTLWSVSVSAQAVDMVKVLEAAKLIEQRNESRGGGKWFTRDCSGTMNAIFAEAGFPLANRLNKAYRTGMSGTAILHAISEEVAVREIQAGDLIFFHDTYDRNGNGISDDPFTHVGMVMKYDASSGVVDFLHYNTWMDTIITQQLNVKEPSNKELNVILRWPSKGDTQTKRYAGELVHSFGRITTYA
;
A
#
# COMPACT_ATOMS: atom_id res chain seq x y z
N MET A 1 -43.71 4.28 -67.03
CA MET A 1 -42.45 4.56 -66.32
C MET A 1 -42.78 4.84 -64.85
N LYS A 2 -42.53 3.89 -63.94
CA LYS A 2 -42.79 4.04 -62.49
C LYS A 2 -41.50 4.42 -61.78
N LEU A 3 -41.50 5.59 -61.13
CA LEU A 3 -40.43 6.03 -60.22
C LEU A 3 -40.56 5.25 -58.90
N VAL A 4 -39.50 4.56 -58.48
CA VAL A 4 -39.36 4.01 -57.12
C VAL A 4 -38.40 4.93 -56.37
N ARG A 5 -38.92 5.65 -55.37
CA ARG A 5 -38.12 6.41 -54.40
C ARG A 5 -37.66 5.46 -53.30
N THR A 6 -36.38 5.12 -53.29
CA THR A 6 -35.76 4.39 -52.18
C THR A 6 -35.45 5.37 -51.05
N LEU A 7 -36.15 5.23 -49.91
CA LEU A 7 -35.89 5.99 -48.70
C LEU A 7 -34.73 5.31 -47.95
N MET A 8 -33.57 5.96 -47.87
CA MET A 8 -32.41 5.47 -47.14
C MET A 8 -32.48 6.00 -45.70
N VAL A 9 -32.87 5.14 -44.76
CA VAL A 9 -32.87 5.45 -43.32
C VAL A 9 -31.45 5.26 -42.80
N MET A 10 -30.71 6.35 -42.57
CA MET A 10 -29.45 6.31 -41.83
C MET A 10 -29.74 6.18 -40.33
N ALA A 11 -29.45 5.02 -39.77
CA ALA A 11 -29.41 4.82 -38.32
C ALA A 11 -28.10 5.39 -37.76
N PHE A 12 -28.16 6.54 -37.09
CA PHE A 12 -27.04 7.07 -36.30
C PHE A 12 -26.94 6.29 -34.98
N LEU A 13 -26.04 5.32 -34.92
CA LEU A 13 -25.59 4.71 -33.67
C LEU A 13 -24.63 5.69 -32.97
N THR A 14 -25.15 6.52 -32.07
CA THR A 14 -24.30 7.31 -31.17
C THR A 14 -23.70 6.40 -30.11
N LEU A 15 -22.45 5.98 -30.30
CA LEU A 15 -21.66 5.37 -29.23
C LEU A 15 -21.40 6.42 -28.14
N TRP A 16 -22.14 6.33 -27.04
CA TRP A 16 -21.77 7.00 -25.81
C TRP A 16 -20.62 6.23 -25.16
N SER A 17 -19.39 6.70 -25.36
CA SER A 17 -18.25 6.24 -24.58
C SER A 17 -18.42 6.72 -23.14
N VAL A 18 -18.85 5.83 -22.25
CA VAL A 18 -18.84 6.10 -20.81
C VAL A 18 -17.38 6.07 -20.36
N SER A 19 -16.77 7.24 -20.26
CA SER A 19 -15.48 7.39 -19.60
C SER A 19 -15.68 7.08 -18.12
N VAL A 20 -15.28 5.89 -17.68
CA VAL A 20 -15.18 5.57 -16.25
C VAL A 20 -14.04 6.42 -15.69
N SER A 21 -14.36 7.58 -15.13
CA SER A 21 -13.38 8.41 -14.43
C SER A 21 -12.94 7.66 -13.18
N ALA A 22 -11.63 7.65 -12.92
CA ALA A 22 -11.11 7.09 -11.69
C ALA A 22 -11.68 7.89 -10.51
N GLN A 23 -12.41 7.21 -9.63
CA GLN A 23 -13.01 7.87 -8.48
C GLN A 23 -11.93 8.11 -7.42
N ALA A 24 -11.95 9.31 -6.83
CA ALA A 24 -10.99 9.73 -5.82
C ALA A 24 -11.19 8.92 -4.53
N VAL A 25 -10.07 8.60 -3.88
CA VAL A 25 -10.06 7.98 -2.54
C VAL A 25 -10.32 9.04 -1.48
N ASP A 26 -11.27 8.77 -0.58
CA ASP A 26 -11.50 9.58 0.60
C ASP A 26 -10.55 9.15 1.73
N MET A 27 -9.48 9.91 1.93
CA MET A 27 -8.44 9.57 2.92
C MET A 27 -8.93 9.63 4.37
N VAL A 28 -10.00 10.39 4.66
CA VAL A 28 -10.59 10.39 6.01
C VAL A 28 -11.13 9.00 6.33
N LYS A 29 -11.88 8.39 5.39
CA LYS A 29 -12.40 7.02 5.55
C LYS A 29 -11.30 5.97 5.62
N VAL A 30 -10.22 6.15 4.85
CA VAL A 30 -9.05 5.25 4.91
C VAL A 30 -8.42 5.25 6.30
N LEU A 31 -8.24 6.44 6.89
CA LEU A 31 -7.68 6.57 8.24
C LEU A 31 -8.64 6.07 9.34
N GLU A 32 -9.95 6.24 9.17
CA GLU A 32 -10.95 5.65 10.06
C GLU A 32 -10.90 4.11 10.00
N ALA A 33 -10.86 3.55 8.79
CA ALA A 33 -10.72 2.11 8.59
C ALA A 33 -9.41 1.55 9.18
N ALA A 34 -8.30 2.28 9.04
CA ALA A 34 -7.02 1.92 9.63
C ALA A 34 -7.12 1.79 11.15
N LYS A 35 -7.73 2.78 11.82
CA LYS A 35 -7.97 2.76 13.27
C LYS A 35 -8.90 1.62 13.70
N LEU A 36 -9.92 1.31 12.89
CA LEU A 36 -10.85 0.21 13.18
C LEU A 36 -10.15 -1.16 13.16
N ILE A 37 -9.16 -1.32 12.28
CA ILE A 37 -8.45 -2.59 12.07
C ILE A 37 -7.24 -2.76 13.01
N GLU A 38 -6.74 -1.68 13.61
CA GLU A 38 -5.65 -1.74 14.60
C GLU A 38 -5.96 -2.72 15.75
N GLN A 39 -4.92 -3.36 16.29
CA GLN A 39 -4.96 -4.42 17.32
C GLN A 39 -5.63 -5.73 16.90
N ARG A 40 -6.06 -5.88 15.64
CA ARG A 40 -6.50 -7.18 15.10
C ARG A 40 -5.30 -8.01 14.66
N ASN A 41 -5.45 -9.33 14.66
CA ASN A 41 -4.49 -10.27 14.05
C ASN A 41 -4.94 -10.77 12.67
N GLU A 42 -6.05 -10.25 12.16
CA GLU A 42 -6.63 -10.60 10.86
C GLU A 42 -6.69 -9.41 9.91
N SER A 43 -6.31 -9.64 8.65
CA SER A 43 -6.45 -8.68 7.56
C SER A 43 -7.85 -8.82 6.95
N ARG A 44 -8.86 -8.26 7.63
CA ARG A 44 -10.26 -8.30 7.21
C ARG A 44 -10.83 -6.90 7.06
N GLY A 45 -11.48 -6.64 5.92
CA GLY A 45 -12.11 -5.36 5.62
C GLY A 45 -13.14 -5.45 4.50
N GLY A 46 -14.21 -4.66 4.58
CA GLY A 46 -15.29 -4.66 3.59
C GLY A 46 -15.98 -6.03 3.46
N GLY A 47 -16.03 -6.79 4.56
CA GLY A 47 -16.57 -8.14 4.61
C GLY A 47 -15.70 -9.24 3.97
N LYS A 48 -14.48 -8.92 3.51
CA LYS A 48 -13.57 -9.86 2.83
C LYS A 48 -12.32 -10.15 3.65
N TRP A 49 -11.79 -11.35 3.45
CA TRP A 49 -10.49 -11.78 3.97
C TRP A 49 -9.40 -11.45 2.96
N PHE A 50 -8.27 -10.97 3.46
CA PHE A 50 -7.05 -10.73 2.72
C PHE A 50 -5.93 -11.58 3.30
N THR A 51 -4.82 -11.68 2.57
CA THR A 51 -3.62 -12.36 3.07
C THR A 51 -3.22 -11.76 4.41
N ARG A 52 -2.89 -12.62 5.37
CA ARG A 52 -2.53 -12.22 6.73
C ARG A 52 -1.08 -11.71 6.77
N ASP A 53 -0.82 -10.60 6.11
CA ASP A 53 0.48 -9.95 6.00
C ASP A 53 0.35 -8.41 5.90
N CYS A 54 1.49 -7.74 5.73
CA CYS A 54 1.55 -6.28 5.62
C CYS A 54 0.77 -5.73 4.42
N SER A 55 0.89 -6.35 3.26
CA SER A 55 0.21 -5.93 2.03
C SER A 55 -1.30 -6.24 2.05
N GLY A 56 -1.70 -7.40 2.57
CA GLY A 56 -3.09 -7.77 2.76
C GLY A 56 -3.78 -6.89 3.80
N THR A 57 -3.04 -6.42 4.81
CA THR A 57 -3.54 -5.43 5.76
C THR A 57 -3.85 -4.09 5.09
N MET A 58 -2.96 -3.58 4.22
CA MET A 58 -3.27 -2.37 3.44
C MET A 58 -4.52 -2.59 2.58
N ASN A 59 -4.65 -3.73 1.91
CA ASN A 59 -5.84 -4.07 1.14
C ASN A 59 -7.13 -4.12 1.98
N ALA A 60 -7.05 -4.67 3.19
CA ALA A 60 -8.16 -4.72 4.13
C ALA A 60 -8.61 -3.31 4.53
N ILE A 61 -7.67 -2.41 4.83
CA ILE A 61 -7.97 -1.01 5.19
C ILE A 61 -8.68 -0.30 4.05
N PHE A 62 -8.15 -0.38 2.83
CA PHE A 62 -8.79 0.24 1.67
C PHE A 62 -10.17 -0.36 1.36
N ALA A 63 -10.33 -1.68 1.49
CA ALA A 63 -11.62 -2.33 1.30
C ALA A 63 -12.66 -1.95 2.38
N GLU A 64 -12.24 -1.85 3.64
CA GLU A 64 -13.07 -1.39 4.75
C GLU A 64 -13.53 0.06 4.56
N ALA A 65 -12.66 0.91 4.02
CA ALA A 65 -12.99 2.29 3.66
C ALA A 65 -13.94 2.42 2.43
N GLY A 66 -14.27 1.31 1.77
CA GLY A 66 -15.10 1.28 0.55
C GLY A 66 -14.33 1.50 -0.76
N PHE A 67 -13.00 1.38 -0.74
CA PHE A 67 -12.10 1.61 -1.88
C PHE A 67 -11.28 0.35 -2.24
N PRO A 68 -11.91 -0.79 -2.57
CA PRO A 68 -11.17 -2.03 -2.82
C PRO A 68 -10.18 -1.90 -3.99
N LEU A 69 -8.91 -2.20 -3.74
CA LEU A 69 -7.82 -2.02 -4.72
C LEU A 69 -7.67 -3.15 -5.74
N ALA A 70 -8.46 -4.22 -5.63
CA ALA A 70 -8.28 -5.47 -6.40
C ALA A 70 -8.11 -5.25 -7.91
N ASN A 71 -8.90 -4.36 -8.52
CA ASN A 71 -8.81 -4.07 -9.94
C ASN A 71 -7.47 -3.43 -10.33
N ARG A 72 -6.99 -2.45 -9.55
CA ARG A 72 -5.70 -1.79 -9.79
C ARG A 72 -4.53 -2.74 -9.54
N LEU A 73 -4.60 -3.54 -8.47
CA LEU A 73 -3.60 -4.56 -8.20
C LEU A 73 -3.48 -5.58 -9.34
N ASN A 74 -4.61 -6.08 -9.84
CA ASN A 74 -4.62 -7.03 -10.95
C ASN A 74 -4.03 -6.45 -12.23
N LYS A 75 -4.31 -5.16 -12.54
CA LYS A 75 -3.74 -4.47 -13.70
C LYS A 75 -2.22 -4.25 -13.57
N ALA A 76 -1.73 -3.98 -12.37
CA ALA A 76 -0.32 -3.71 -12.11
C ALA A 76 0.54 -4.97 -11.93
N TYR A 77 -0.09 -6.12 -11.67
CA TYR A 77 0.60 -7.36 -11.39
C TYR A 77 1.53 -7.79 -12.53
N ARG A 78 2.74 -8.21 -12.16
CA ARG A 78 3.69 -8.90 -13.03
C ARG A 78 4.22 -10.14 -12.29
N THR A 79 4.52 -11.19 -13.04
CA THR A 79 5.09 -12.43 -12.49
C THR A 79 6.29 -12.14 -11.60
N GLY A 80 6.28 -12.67 -10.38
CA GLY A 80 7.36 -12.49 -9.39
C GLY A 80 7.22 -11.30 -8.45
N MET A 81 6.22 -10.42 -8.63
CA MET A 81 5.98 -9.30 -7.71
C MET A 81 5.40 -9.76 -6.36
N SER A 82 5.86 -9.15 -5.27
CA SER A 82 5.22 -9.26 -3.94
C SER A 82 3.97 -8.37 -3.86
N GLY A 83 3.08 -8.62 -2.91
CA GLY A 83 1.94 -7.73 -2.64
C GLY A 83 2.37 -6.28 -2.38
N THR A 84 3.47 -6.11 -1.63
CA THR A 84 4.13 -4.82 -1.39
C THR A 84 4.61 -4.15 -2.67
N ALA A 85 5.26 -4.89 -3.57
CA ALA A 85 5.73 -4.35 -4.86
C ALA A 85 4.56 -3.90 -5.75
N ILE A 86 3.42 -4.61 -5.72
CA ILE A 86 2.23 -4.23 -6.49
C ILE A 86 1.61 -2.96 -5.90
N LEU A 87 1.52 -2.85 -4.56
CA LEU A 87 1.06 -1.64 -3.89
C LEU A 87 1.95 -0.44 -4.24
N HIS A 88 3.27 -0.62 -4.26
CA HIS A 88 4.20 0.42 -4.69
C HIS A 88 3.95 0.83 -6.14
N ALA A 89 3.75 -0.13 -7.05
CA ALA A 89 3.53 0.14 -8.47
C ALA A 89 2.23 0.92 -8.78
N ILE A 90 1.25 0.90 -7.87
CA ILE A 90 -0.01 1.65 -8.03
C ILE A 90 -0.05 2.97 -7.26
N SER A 91 0.98 3.26 -6.46
CA SER A 91 1.11 4.48 -5.68
C SER A 91 1.85 5.58 -6.45
N GLU A 92 1.45 6.82 -6.23
CA GLU A 92 2.18 8.00 -6.66
C GLU A 92 3.27 8.31 -5.63
N GLU A 93 4.50 8.56 -6.07
CA GLU A 93 5.62 8.84 -5.15
C GLU A 93 5.37 10.13 -4.34
N VAL A 94 5.70 10.10 -3.05
CA VAL A 94 5.56 11.23 -2.14
C VAL A 94 6.92 11.64 -1.60
N ALA A 95 7.28 12.92 -1.79
CA ALA A 95 8.49 13.47 -1.18
C ALA A 95 8.35 13.54 0.35
N VAL A 96 9.46 13.36 1.08
CA VAL A 96 9.47 13.37 2.57
C VAL A 96 8.82 14.62 3.19
N ARG A 97 8.92 15.78 2.52
CA ARG A 97 8.31 17.04 2.99
C ARG A 97 6.78 17.11 2.77
N GLU A 98 6.23 16.17 2.00
CA GLU A 98 4.84 16.13 1.52
C GLU A 98 4.08 14.92 2.08
N ILE A 99 4.71 14.16 2.99
CA ILE A 99 4.10 13.05 3.70
C ILE A 99 2.85 13.53 4.43
N GLN A 100 1.77 12.78 4.28
CA GLN A 100 0.49 12.97 4.95
C GLN A 100 0.02 11.65 5.56
N ALA A 101 -0.90 11.75 6.52
CA ALA A 101 -1.59 10.58 7.03
C ALA A 101 -2.38 9.90 5.89
N GLY A 102 -2.30 8.58 5.81
CA GLY A 102 -2.89 7.76 4.75
C GLY A 102 -1.91 7.38 3.64
N ASP A 103 -0.74 8.02 3.58
CA ASP A 103 0.34 7.60 2.69
C ASP A 103 0.84 6.21 3.09
N LEU A 104 1.28 5.45 2.11
CA LEU A 104 1.99 4.20 2.33
C LEU A 104 3.48 4.48 2.51
N ILE A 105 4.10 3.72 3.40
CA ILE A 105 5.56 3.70 3.59
C ILE A 105 6.07 2.32 3.19
N PHE A 106 7.07 2.30 2.30
CA PHE A 106 7.63 1.08 1.74
C PHE A 106 9.04 0.86 2.26
N PHE A 107 9.36 -0.40 2.55
CA PHE A 107 10.67 -0.78 3.06
C PHE A 107 11.33 -1.83 2.18
N HIS A 108 12.64 -1.87 2.24
CA HIS A 108 13.47 -2.94 1.69
C HIS A 108 14.03 -3.80 2.82
N ASP A 109 14.51 -4.98 2.48
CA ASP A 109 15.45 -5.74 3.31
C ASP A 109 14.96 -6.15 4.71
N THR A 110 13.65 -6.06 4.99
CA THR A 110 13.08 -6.42 6.31
C THR A 110 13.15 -7.92 6.61
N TYR A 111 13.25 -8.75 5.57
CA TYR A 111 13.57 -10.18 5.64
C TYR A 111 14.27 -10.58 4.32
N ASP A 112 14.97 -11.72 4.33
CA ASP A 112 15.51 -12.34 3.11
C ASP A 112 14.37 -13.05 2.37
N ARG A 113 13.86 -12.40 1.33
CA ARG A 113 12.69 -12.87 0.55
C ARG A 113 13.10 -13.87 -0.51
N ASN A 114 14.27 -13.71 -1.12
CA ASN A 114 14.71 -14.60 -2.21
C ASN A 114 15.47 -15.84 -1.70
N GLY A 115 15.86 -15.87 -0.42
CA GLY A 115 16.48 -17.00 0.25
C GLY A 115 17.97 -17.16 -0.05
N ASN A 116 18.66 -16.11 -0.50
CA ASN A 116 20.10 -16.15 -0.84
C ASN A 116 21.01 -15.95 0.39
N GLY A 117 20.45 -15.69 1.57
CA GLY A 117 21.17 -15.47 2.82
C GLY A 117 21.64 -14.04 3.05
N ILE A 118 21.31 -13.10 2.16
CA ILE A 118 21.62 -11.66 2.29
C ILE A 118 20.35 -10.81 2.19
N SER A 119 20.44 -9.56 2.61
CA SER A 119 19.36 -8.57 2.56
C SER A 119 19.60 -7.68 1.36
N ASP A 120 19.02 -8.08 0.24
CA ASP A 120 19.06 -7.35 -1.03
C ASP A 120 17.72 -7.39 -1.76
N ASP A 121 16.63 -7.49 -1.02
CA ASP A 121 15.29 -7.68 -1.55
C ASP A 121 14.50 -6.37 -1.54
N PRO A 122 14.05 -5.90 -2.72
CA PRO A 122 13.20 -4.73 -2.80
C PRO A 122 11.78 -5.05 -2.35
N PHE A 123 11.12 -4.05 -1.77
CA PHE A 123 9.69 -4.05 -1.43
C PHE A 123 9.29 -5.26 -0.56
N THR A 124 9.99 -5.44 0.57
CA THR A 124 9.72 -6.55 1.50
C THR A 124 8.62 -6.20 2.49
N HIS A 125 8.39 -4.92 2.81
CA HIS A 125 7.38 -4.52 3.81
C HIS A 125 6.69 -3.21 3.45
N VAL A 126 5.47 -3.05 3.96
CA VAL A 126 4.66 -1.84 3.79
C VAL A 126 3.90 -1.53 5.07
N GLY A 127 3.73 -0.24 5.35
CA GLY A 127 2.81 0.28 6.34
C GLY A 127 2.02 1.46 5.80
N MET A 128 1.11 1.99 6.62
CA MET A 128 0.37 3.23 6.38
C MET A 128 0.80 4.27 7.40
N VAL A 129 1.16 5.47 6.95
CA VAL A 129 1.45 6.62 7.80
C VAL A 129 0.18 7.03 8.53
N MET A 130 0.23 7.00 9.86
CA MET A 130 -0.84 7.47 10.74
C MET A 130 -0.61 8.92 11.16
N LYS A 131 0.66 9.31 11.30
CA LYS A 131 1.09 10.67 11.67
C LYS A 131 2.51 10.92 11.18
N TYR A 132 2.78 12.17 10.80
CA TYR A 132 4.12 12.64 10.51
C TYR A 132 4.36 14.00 11.17
N ASP A 133 5.44 14.11 11.93
CA ASP A 133 5.96 15.37 12.44
C ASP A 133 7.18 15.79 11.61
N ALA A 134 6.97 16.75 10.71
CA ALA A 134 8.02 17.25 9.83
C ALA A 134 9.16 17.97 10.57
N SER A 135 8.92 18.46 11.79
CA SER A 135 9.95 19.15 12.58
C SER A 135 10.95 18.16 13.16
N SER A 136 10.47 17.09 13.80
CA SER A 136 11.31 16.05 14.41
C SER A 136 11.71 14.93 13.44
N GLY A 137 10.97 14.74 12.34
CA GLY A 137 11.14 13.62 11.42
C GLY A 137 10.45 12.33 11.89
N VAL A 138 9.66 12.38 12.96
CA VAL A 138 8.93 11.23 13.50
C VAL A 138 7.78 10.84 12.59
N VAL A 139 7.70 9.55 12.26
CA VAL A 139 6.59 8.92 11.52
C VAL A 139 6.01 7.80 12.38
N ASP A 140 4.72 7.92 12.71
CA ASP A 140 3.93 6.81 13.23
C ASP A 140 3.29 6.08 12.05
N PHE A 141 3.48 4.77 11.95
CA PHE A 141 2.96 3.95 10.86
C PHE A 141 2.27 2.68 11.38
N LEU A 142 1.10 2.39 10.84
CA LEU A 142 0.35 1.17 11.06
C LEU A 142 0.82 0.09 10.10
N HIS A 143 1.12 -1.09 10.60
CA HIS A 143 1.44 -2.24 9.75
C HIS A 143 1.06 -3.56 10.42
N TYR A 144 1.04 -4.63 9.63
CA TYR A 144 1.03 -5.98 10.18
C TYR A 144 2.44 -6.31 10.70
N ASN A 145 2.57 -6.55 12.00
CA ASN A 145 3.81 -7.04 12.59
C ASN A 145 3.77 -8.57 12.65
N THR A 146 4.56 -9.22 11.78
CA THR A 146 4.55 -10.68 11.64
C THR A 146 5.11 -11.42 12.86
N TRP A 147 5.99 -10.81 13.66
CA TRP A 147 6.47 -11.46 14.89
C TRP A 147 5.48 -11.35 16.04
N MET A 148 4.74 -10.25 16.11
CA MET A 148 3.69 -10.05 17.11
C MET A 148 2.34 -10.65 16.67
N ASP A 149 2.25 -11.13 15.43
CA ASP A 149 1.01 -11.60 14.78
C ASP A 149 -0.14 -10.59 14.91
N THR A 150 0.15 -9.28 14.82
CA THR A 150 -0.81 -8.22 15.17
C THR A 150 -0.63 -6.99 14.28
N ILE A 151 -1.74 -6.32 13.95
CA ILE A 151 -1.76 -5.02 13.29
C ILE A 151 -1.56 -3.93 14.34
N ILE A 152 -0.48 -3.17 14.22
CA ILE A 152 -0.04 -2.25 15.27
C ILE A 152 0.57 -0.98 14.67
N THR A 153 0.37 0.15 15.35
CA THR A 153 1.10 1.39 15.06
C THR A 153 2.45 1.38 15.77
N GLN A 154 3.53 1.57 15.01
CA GLN A 154 4.89 1.72 15.53
C GLN A 154 5.55 2.97 14.95
N GLN A 155 6.69 3.36 15.51
CA GLN A 155 7.35 4.62 15.21
C GLN A 155 8.70 4.40 14.51
N LEU A 156 9.03 5.31 13.61
CA LEU A 156 10.38 5.51 13.08
C LEU A 156 10.71 7.00 12.96
N ASN A 157 11.98 7.32 12.70
CA ASN A 157 12.41 8.68 12.40
C ASN A 157 13.21 8.75 11.09
N VAL A 158 12.72 9.53 10.12
CA VAL A 158 13.37 9.67 8.80
C VAL A 158 14.60 10.58 8.81
N LYS A 159 14.76 11.43 9.83
CA LYS A 159 15.94 12.30 10.01
C LYS A 159 17.04 11.61 10.83
N GLU A 160 16.66 10.66 11.68
CA GLU A 160 17.57 9.89 12.54
C GLU A 160 17.36 8.38 12.35
N PRO A 161 17.65 7.84 11.15
CA PRO A 161 17.22 6.49 10.76
C PRO A 161 17.82 5.35 11.60
N SER A 162 19.05 5.52 12.09
CA SER A 162 19.75 4.51 12.92
C SER A 162 19.60 4.75 14.43
N ASN A 163 18.85 5.77 14.87
CA ASN A 163 18.67 6.05 16.29
C ASN A 163 17.70 5.03 16.92
N LYS A 164 18.24 4.13 17.74
CA LYS A 164 17.51 3.03 18.37
C LYS A 164 16.37 3.46 19.30
N GLU A 165 16.43 4.66 19.84
CA GLU A 165 15.39 5.18 20.75
C GLU A 165 14.20 5.78 19.97
N LEU A 166 14.41 6.08 18.69
CA LEU A 166 13.43 6.72 17.81
C LEU A 166 12.85 5.77 16.75
N ASN A 167 13.37 4.55 16.65
CA ASN A 167 13.01 3.60 15.60
C ASN A 167 12.75 2.21 16.14
N VAL A 168 11.61 1.63 15.76
CA VAL A 168 11.36 0.20 15.95
C VAL A 168 12.33 -0.65 15.12
N ILE A 169 12.59 -1.87 15.56
CA ILE A 169 13.31 -2.86 14.76
C ILE A 169 12.32 -3.53 13.80
N LEU A 170 12.53 -3.38 12.50
CA LEU A 170 11.73 -4.04 11.45
C LEU A 170 12.43 -5.25 10.83
N ARG A 171 13.74 -5.40 11.03
CA ARG A 171 14.48 -6.62 10.69
C ARG A 171 15.05 -7.23 11.95
N TRP A 172 14.59 -8.42 12.32
CA TRP A 172 15.21 -9.23 13.35
C TRP A 172 15.91 -10.42 12.69
N PRO A 173 17.14 -10.74 13.13
CA PRO A 173 17.80 -11.95 12.70
C PRO A 173 17.03 -13.16 13.19
N SER A 174 16.73 -14.09 12.27
CA SER A 174 16.18 -15.40 12.63
C SER A 174 17.29 -16.38 13.01
N LYS A 175 16.93 -17.56 13.52
CA LYS A 175 17.93 -18.59 13.88
C LYS A 175 18.68 -19.04 12.63
N GLY A 176 20.00 -18.82 12.61
CA GLY A 176 20.86 -19.14 11.46
C GLY A 176 21.00 -18.00 10.45
N ASP A 177 20.31 -16.88 10.67
CA ASP A 177 20.53 -15.64 9.93
C ASP A 177 21.80 -14.97 10.42
N THR A 178 22.81 -14.87 9.56
CA THR A 178 24.08 -14.19 9.85
C THR A 178 23.97 -12.68 9.77
N GLN A 179 22.83 -12.16 9.32
CA GLN A 179 22.62 -10.73 9.14
C GLN A 179 22.27 -10.04 10.45
N THR A 180 22.50 -8.73 10.50
CA THR A 180 22.25 -7.93 11.70
C THR A 180 20.80 -7.48 11.77
N LYS A 181 20.32 -7.21 12.99
CA LYS A 181 19.08 -6.46 13.19
C LYS A 181 19.19 -5.07 12.56
N ARG A 182 18.09 -4.54 12.03
CA ARG A 182 18.04 -3.21 11.41
C ARG A 182 16.81 -2.44 11.86
N TYR A 183 16.99 -1.12 12.01
CA TYR A 183 15.94 -0.22 12.46
C TYR A 183 15.07 0.23 11.28
N ALA A 184 13.79 0.48 11.53
CA ALA A 184 12.81 0.83 10.53
C ALA A 184 13.24 2.01 9.65
N GLY A 185 13.79 3.06 10.26
CA GLY A 185 14.28 4.24 9.54
C GLY A 185 15.40 3.94 8.55
N GLU A 186 16.22 2.93 8.80
CA GLU A 186 17.32 2.52 7.90
C GLU A 186 16.85 1.73 6.68
N LEU A 187 15.60 1.25 6.72
CA LEU A 187 15.02 0.35 5.72
C LEU A 187 13.99 1.04 4.84
N VAL A 188 13.67 2.31 5.13
CA VAL A 188 12.71 3.09 4.33
C VAL A 188 13.25 3.24 2.92
N HIS A 189 12.46 2.80 1.94
CA HIS A 189 12.73 3.01 0.53
C HIS A 189 12.02 4.26 0.01
N SER A 190 10.69 4.31 0.16
CA SER A 190 9.88 5.40 -0.39
C SER A 190 8.56 5.56 0.37
N PHE A 191 7.93 6.72 0.15
CA PHE A 191 6.54 6.98 0.51
C PHE A 191 5.71 7.02 -0.77
N GLY A 192 4.45 6.59 -0.70
CA GLY A 192 3.56 6.65 -1.84
C GLY A 192 2.10 6.82 -1.48
N ARG A 193 1.34 7.50 -2.34
CA ARG A 193 -0.07 7.84 -2.12
C ARG A 193 -0.96 7.17 -3.16
N ILE A 194 -2.08 6.61 -2.72
CA ILE A 194 -3.11 6.07 -3.60
C ILE A 194 -4.28 7.04 -3.61
N THR A 195 -4.33 7.93 -4.59
CA THR A 195 -5.38 8.96 -4.72
C THR A 195 -6.62 8.47 -5.47
N THR A 196 -6.52 7.34 -6.18
CA THR A 196 -7.59 6.79 -7.03
C THR A 196 -7.67 5.26 -6.93
N TYR A 197 -8.88 4.70 -7.13
CA TYR A 197 -9.13 3.25 -6.96
C TYR A 197 -9.76 2.50 -8.16
N ALA A 198 -10.01 3.16 -9.31
CA ALA A 198 -10.59 2.51 -10.51
C ALA A 198 -9.54 1.92 -11.49
#